data_AF-A0A7C7Z2A2-F1
#
_entry.id   AF-A0A7C7Z2A2-F1
#
_cell.length_a   1.000
_cell.length_b   1.000
_cell.length_c   1.000
_cell.angle_alpha   90.00
_cell.angle_beta   90.00
_cell.angle_gamma   90.00
#
_symmetry.space_group_name_H-M   'P 1'
#
loop_
_entity.id
_entity.type
_entity.pdbx_description
1 polymer ?
#
loop_
_entity_poly.entity_id
_entity_poly.type
_entity_poly.pdbx_seq_one_letter_code
_entity_poly.pdbx_strand_id
1 'polypeptide(L)'
;YMAILVGDTIYFNADDGSSGRELWAHDTSNSSTWQVADIASGGSSNPGGYMEILVGDTLYFSADDGSSGYELWAHDTSNFSTWRVADIASGAGSSNPGSYMEILVGDTLYFSAYDGSSGIELWAMMIEHSITYD
;
A
#
# COMPACT_ATOMS: atom_id res chain seq x y z
N TYR A 1 6.00 6.92 -7.50
CA TYR A 1 4.83 7.28 -8.32
C TYR A 1 4.17 5.97 -8.66
N MET A 2 2.93 5.77 -8.20
CA MET A 2 2.28 4.46 -8.20
C MET A 2 1.34 4.33 -9.40
N ALA A 3 1.43 3.22 -10.14
CA ALA A 3 0.46 2.83 -11.15
C ALA A 3 0.50 1.31 -11.37
N ILE A 4 -0.56 0.59 -11.01
CA ILE A 4 -0.67 -0.87 -11.14
C ILE A 4 -2.00 -1.21 -11.82
N LEU A 5 -1.98 -2.07 -12.82
CA LEU A 5 -3.17 -2.59 -13.49
C LEU A 5 -3.57 -3.94 -12.87
N VAL A 6 -4.81 -4.07 -12.40
CA VAL A 6 -5.41 -5.32 -11.91
C VAL A 6 -6.72 -5.54 -12.65
N GLY A 7 -6.78 -6.57 -13.50
CA GLY A 7 -7.89 -6.72 -14.45
C GLY A 7 -8.00 -5.49 -15.35
N ASP A 8 -9.18 -4.84 -15.35
CA ASP A 8 -9.46 -3.61 -16.10
C ASP A 8 -9.29 -2.33 -15.26
N THR A 9 -8.88 -2.46 -14.00
CA THR A 9 -8.77 -1.35 -13.03
C THR A 9 -7.31 -0.93 -12.86
N ILE A 10 -7.03 0.34 -13.12
CA ILE A 10 -5.73 0.96 -12.84
C ILE A 10 -5.80 1.57 -11.44
N TYR A 11 -4.95 1.11 -10.52
CA TYR A 11 -4.72 1.70 -9.20
C TYR A 11 -3.54 2.65 -9.26
N PHE A 12 -3.70 3.87 -8.76
CA PHE A 12 -2.70 4.93 -8.84
C PHE A 12 -2.87 5.92 -7.69
N ASN A 13 -1.91 6.81 -7.51
CA ASN A 13 -2.04 7.93 -6.59
C ASN A 13 -2.48 9.21 -7.30
N ALA A 14 -3.45 9.92 -6.73
CA ALA A 14 -3.95 11.18 -7.29
C ALA A 14 -4.48 12.12 -6.21
N ASP A 15 -4.58 13.39 -6.58
CA ASP A 15 -5.04 14.48 -5.73
C ASP A 15 -6.19 15.19 -6.45
N ASP A 16 -7.34 15.25 -5.80
CA ASP A 16 -8.54 15.93 -6.31
C ASP A 16 -8.63 17.40 -5.91
N GLY A 17 -7.63 17.90 -5.18
CA GLY A 17 -7.55 19.25 -4.64
C GLY A 17 -8.28 19.44 -3.31
N SER A 18 -8.87 18.40 -2.73
CA SER A 18 -9.65 18.47 -1.48
C SER A 18 -9.19 17.48 -0.41
N SER A 19 -8.88 16.24 -0.79
CA SER A 19 -8.37 15.20 0.13
C SER A 19 -6.86 15.01 0.05
N GLY A 20 -6.17 15.81 -0.78
CA GLY A 20 -4.76 15.63 -1.09
C GLY A 20 -4.48 14.32 -1.83
N ARG A 21 -3.21 13.89 -1.86
CA ARG A 21 -2.79 12.72 -2.64
C ARG A 21 -3.13 11.41 -1.91
N GLU A 22 -4.12 10.70 -2.42
CA GLU A 22 -4.67 9.46 -1.87
C GLU A 22 -4.60 8.29 -2.87
N LEU A 23 -5.19 7.13 -2.53
CA LEU A 23 -5.27 5.96 -3.41
C LEU A 23 -6.51 6.09 -4.30
N TRP A 24 -6.32 5.99 -5.61
CA TRP A 24 -7.35 6.13 -6.62
C TRP A 24 -7.37 4.93 -7.56
N ALA A 25 -8.52 4.73 -8.18
CA ALA A 25 -8.72 3.70 -9.18
C ALA A 25 -9.47 4.25 -10.40
N HIS A 26 -9.17 3.68 -11.56
CA HIS A 26 -9.85 3.95 -12.82
C HIS A 26 -10.16 2.63 -13.53
N ASP A 27 -11.45 2.34 -13.71
CA ASP A 27 -11.91 1.16 -14.44
C ASP A 27 -12.04 1.53 -15.92
N THR A 28 -11.17 0.94 -16.73
CA THR A 28 -11.09 1.19 -18.17
C THR A 28 -12.28 0.61 -18.94
N SER A 29 -13.02 -0.35 -18.36
CA SER A 29 -14.19 -0.99 -18.98
C SER A 29 -15.42 -0.08 -19.00
N ASN A 30 -15.56 0.80 -18.01
CA ASN A 30 -16.71 1.71 -17.86
C ASN A 30 -16.31 3.18 -17.71
N SER A 31 -15.00 3.49 -17.80
CA SER A 31 -14.42 4.83 -17.68
C SER A 31 -14.74 5.54 -16.35
N SER A 32 -14.99 4.78 -15.29
CA SER A 32 -15.20 5.35 -13.95
C SER A 32 -13.87 5.59 -13.24
N THR A 33 -13.83 6.66 -12.44
CA THR A 33 -12.69 7.01 -11.59
C THR A 33 -13.21 7.27 -10.19
N TRP A 34 -12.58 6.68 -9.17
CA TRP A 34 -12.98 6.86 -7.78
C TRP A 34 -11.77 6.85 -6.84
N GLN A 35 -11.92 7.53 -5.71
CA GLN A 35 -11.00 7.39 -4.58
C GLN A 35 -11.26 6.04 -3.92
N VAL A 36 -10.23 5.20 -3.83
CA VAL A 36 -10.31 3.85 -3.24
C VAL A 36 -10.36 3.94 -1.72
N ALA A 37 -9.52 4.79 -1.15
CA ALA A 37 -9.47 5.04 0.28
C ALA A 37 -8.94 6.46 0.56
N ASP A 38 -9.58 7.14 1.51
CA ASP A 38 -9.04 8.34 2.18
C ASP A 38 -8.20 7.86 3.37
N ILE A 39 -6.90 7.64 3.15
CA ILE A 39 -5.99 7.08 4.15
C ILE A 39 -5.53 8.18 5.12
N ALA A 40 -5.19 9.36 4.60
CA ALA A 40 -4.82 10.52 5.41
C ALA A 40 -5.92 11.58 5.35
N SER A 41 -6.92 11.47 6.24
CA SER A 41 -8.04 12.40 6.21
C SER A 41 -7.60 13.85 6.43
N GLY A 42 -7.83 14.71 5.43
CA GLY A 42 -7.40 16.11 5.42
C GLY A 42 -5.91 16.32 5.15
N GLY A 43 -5.19 15.28 4.68
CA GLY A 43 -3.75 15.25 4.46
C GLY A 43 -3.37 14.74 3.07
N SER A 44 -2.25 14.03 2.96
CA SER A 44 -1.88 13.32 1.73
C SER A 44 -1.13 12.07 2.12
N SER A 45 -1.73 10.91 1.85
CA SER A 45 -1.12 9.63 2.22
C SER A 45 0.00 9.18 1.31
N ASN A 46 0.13 9.79 0.12
CA ASN A 46 1.15 9.47 -0.87
C ASN A 46 1.33 7.94 -1.10
N PRO A 47 0.28 7.20 -1.47
CA PRO A 47 0.38 5.75 -1.71
C PRO A 47 1.43 5.42 -2.76
N GLY A 48 2.22 4.37 -2.50
CA GLY A 48 3.35 3.98 -3.35
C GLY A 48 4.45 5.05 -3.42
N GLY A 49 4.66 5.77 -2.32
CA GLY A 49 5.77 6.70 -2.16
C GLY A 49 7.13 6.01 -2.07
N TYR A 50 7.18 4.85 -1.42
CA TYR A 50 8.38 4.02 -1.23
C TYR A 50 8.28 2.65 -1.88
N MET A 51 7.13 1.99 -1.80
CA MET A 51 6.92 0.68 -2.41
C MET A 51 5.50 0.48 -2.91
N GLU A 52 5.37 -0.35 -3.94
CA GLU A 52 4.12 -0.90 -4.41
C GLU A 52 4.36 -2.28 -5.05
N ILE A 53 3.54 -3.28 -4.68
CA ILE A 53 3.62 -4.63 -5.26
C ILE A 53 2.24 -5.29 -5.20
N LEU A 54 1.86 -5.92 -6.31
CA LEU A 54 0.67 -6.76 -6.39
C LEU A 54 1.04 -8.22 -6.11
N VAL A 55 0.35 -8.84 -5.15
CA VAL A 55 0.49 -10.27 -4.83
C VAL A 55 -0.89 -10.90 -4.78
N GLY A 56 -1.17 -11.78 -5.74
CA GLY A 56 -2.55 -12.24 -5.98
C GLY A 56 -3.46 -11.04 -6.26
N ASP A 57 -4.56 -10.95 -5.50
CA ASP A 57 -5.52 -9.84 -5.58
C ASP A 57 -5.23 -8.72 -4.57
N THR A 58 -4.14 -8.82 -3.80
CA THR A 58 -3.78 -7.82 -2.79
C THR A 58 -2.65 -6.93 -3.28
N LEU A 59 -2.93 -5.62 -3.31
CA LEU A 59 -1.97 -4.57 -3.58
C LEU A 59 -1.35 -4.11 -2.27
N TYR A 60 -0.06 -4.37 -2.07
CA TYR A 60 0.72 -3.88 -0.94
C TYR A 60 1.46 -2.61 -1.32
N PHE A 61 1.45 -1.59 -0.47
CA PHE A 61 2.06 -0.30 -0.76
C PHE A 61 2.42 0.47 0.51
N SER A 62 3.36 1.40 0.41
CA SER A 62 3.62 2.36 1.50
C SER A 62 2.60 3.50 1.48
N ALA A 63 2.09 3.93 2.63
CA ALA A 63 1.30 5.15 2.76
C ALA A 63 1.38 5.75 4.17
N ASP A 64 1.22 7.07 4.27
CA ASP A 64 1.21 7.84 5.52
C ASP A 64 -0.24 8.17 5.91
N ASP A 65 -0.71 7.77 7.09
CA ASP A 65 -2.08 8.10 7.55
C ASP A 65 -2.19 9.48 8.22
N GLY A 66 -1.11 10.25 8.25
CA GLY A 66 -1.00 11.55 8.91
C GLY A 66 -0.79 11.47 10.42
N SER A 67 -0.76 10.27 11.01
CA SER A 67 -0.57 10.06 12.45
C SER A 67 0.60 9.13 12.79
N SER A 68 0.89 8.17 11.92
CA SER A 68 1.88 7.11 12.14
C SER A 68 3.07 7.20 11.18
N GLY A 69 3.08 8.16 10.25
CA GLY A 69 4.09 8.19 9.18
C GLY A 69 3.86 7.11 8.13
N TYR A 70 4.83 6.90 7.22
CA TYR A 70 4.71 5.88 6.19
C TYR A 70 4.84 4.48 6.76
N GLU A 71 3.75 3.73 6.67
CA GLU A 71 3.64 2.34 7.08
C GLU A 71 3.30 1.43 5.89
N LEU A 72 3.29 0.12 6.11
CA LEU A 72 2.87 -0.87 5.11
C LEU A 72 1.35 -0.98 5.09
N TRP A 73 0.75 -0.69 3.95
CA TRP A 73 -0.68 -0.77 3.67
C TRP A 73 -0.99 -1.83 2.64
N ALA A 74 -2.22 -2.32 2.65
CA ALA A 74 -2.74 -3.26 1.69
C ALA A 74 -4.14 -2.85 1.22
N HIS A 75 -4.43 -3.16 -0.04
CA HIS A 75 -5.76 -3.08 -0.63
C HIS A 75 -6.09 -4.39 -1.35
N ASP A 76 -7.14 -5.08 -0.92
CA ASP A 76 -7.64 -6.29 -1.57
C ASP A 76 -8.65 -5.91 -2.65
N THR A 77 -8.26 -6.13 -3.90
CA THR A 77 -9.05 -5.77 -5.08
C THR A 77 -10.26 -6.68 -5.29
N SER A 78 -10.31 -7.84 -4.64
CA SER A 78 -11.42 -8.80 -4.74
C SER A 78 -12.61 -8.41 -3.86
N ASN A 79 -12.35 -7.82 -2.69
CA ASN A 79 -13.37 -7.42 -1.72
C ASN A 79 -13.39 -5.91 -1.42
N PHE A 80 -12.53 -5.13 -2.07
CA PHE A 80 -12.40 -3.67 -1.96
C PHE A 80 -12.06 -3.18 -0.54
N SER A 81 -11.36 -3.99 0.26
CA SER A 81 -10.91 -3.58 1.59
C SER A 81 -9.52 -2.94 1.54
N THR A 82 -9.30 -1.92 2.39
CA THR A 82 -8.01 -1.25 2.56
C THR A 82 -7.64 -1.26 4.03
N TRP A 83 -6.43 -1.68 4.38
CA TRP A 83 -6.00 -1.77 5.78
C TRP A 83 -4.48 -1.55 5.92
N ARG A 84 -4.07 -1.11 7.11
CA ARG A 84 -2.66 -1.09 7.51
C ARG A 84 -2.24 -2.50 7.90
N VAL A 85 -1.22 -3.06 7.26
CA VAL A 85 -0.80 -4.45 7.44
C VAL A 85 -0.11 -4.66 8.78
N ALA A 86 0.80 -3.75 9.10
CA ALA A 86 1.49 -3.73 10.38
C ALA A 86 1.89 -2.29 10.71
N ASP A 87 1.93 -1.99 12.01
CA ASP A 87 2.60 -0.83 12.57
C ASP A 87 4.03 -1.28 12.89
N ILE A 88 4.95 -1.06 11.95
CA ILE A 88 6.31 -1.59 12.01
C ILE A 88 7.19 -0.70 12.89
N ALA A 89 6.97 0.62 12.83
CA ALA A 89 7.63 1.60 13.69
C ALA A 89 6.68 2.07 14.80
N SER A 90 6.85 1.56 16.02
CA SER A 90 5.93 1.91 17.12
C SER A 90 5.86 3.43 17.36
N GLY A 91 4.65 4.01 17.33
CA GLY A 91 4.40 5.41 17.65
C GLY A 91 4.24 6.28 16.41
N ALA A 92 4.73 7.52 16.45
CA ALA A 92 4.67 8.47 15.32
C ALA A 92 5.88 8.34 14.37
N GLY A 93 6.55 7.19 14.38
CA GLY A 93 7.75 6.95 13.58
C GLY A 93 7.36 6.39 12.21
N SER A 94 7.94 6.92 11.15
CA SER A 94 7.74 6.42 9.78
C SER A 94 8.63 5.20 9.53
N SER A 95 8.06 4.01 9.29
CA SER A 95 8.85 2.80 8.96
C SER A 95 9.47 2.82 7.56
N ASN A 96 8.97 3.67 6.66
CA ASN A 96 9.45 3.83 5.28
C ASN A 96 9.65 2.47 4.55
N PRO A 97 8.61 1.61 4.52
CA PRO A 97 8.75 0.24 4.02
C PRO A 97 9.12 0.24 2.54
N GLY A 98 10.03 -0.65 2.17
CA GLY A 98 10.55 -0.82 0.81
C GLY A 98 11.45 0.31 0.30
N SER A 99 11.71 1.35 1.09
CA SER A 99 12.50 2.52 0.65
C SER A 99 13.91 2.21 0.10
N TYR A 100 14.50 1.06 0.44
CA TYR A 100 15.79 0.59 -0.09
C TYR A 100 15.70 -0.71 -0.87
N MET A 101 14.74 -1.58 -0.53
CA MET A 101 14.48 -2.81 -1.27
C MET A 101 13.08 -3.36 -0.97
N GLU A 102 12.45 -3.92 -1.99
CA GLU A 102 11.39 -4.90 -1.86
C GLU A 102 11.59 -6.04 -2.88
N ILE A 103 11.24 -7.26 -2.49
CA ILE A 103 11.22 -8.43 -3.38
C ILE A 103 10.27 -9.50 -2.86
N LEU A 104 9.46 -10.06 -3.75
CA LEU A 104 8.65 -11.23 -3.46
C LEU A 104 9.44 -12.51 -3.81
N VAL A 105 9.59 -13.43 -2.85
CA VAL A 105 10.20 -14.75 -3.07
C VAL A 105 9.25 -15.83 -2.54
N GLY A 106 8.64 -16.58 -3.47
CA GLY A 106 7.53 -17.47 -3.11
C GLY A 106 6.39 -16.66 -2.49
N ASP A 107 5.91 -17.11 -1.33
CA ASP A 107 4.82 -16.46 -0.60
C ASP A 107 5.36 -15.48 0.46
N THR A 108 6.61 -15.04 0.37
CA THR A 108 7.22 -14.12 1.35
C THR A 108 7.67 -12.84 0.68
N LEU A 109 7.09 -11.72 1.13
CA LEU A 109 7.53 -10.38 0.78
C LEU A 109 8.67 -9.96 1.70
N TYR A 110 9.84 -9.74 1.12
CA TYR A 110 11.01 -9.19 1.78
C TYR A 110 11.10 -7.70 1.47
N PHE A 111 11.30 -6.87 2.48
CA PHE A 111 11.41 -5.42 2.28
C PHE A 111 12.25 -4.76 3.36
N SER A 112 12.84 -3.60 3.06
CA SER A 112 13.53 -2.78 4.06
C SER A 112 12.52 -1.98 4.89
N ALA A 113 12.66 -1.90 6.20
CA ALA A 113 11.88 -0.98 7.03
C ALA A 113 12.65 -0.57 8.30
N TYR A 114 12.29 0.57 8.85
CA TYR A 114 12.79 1.13 10.11
C TYR A 114 11.82 0.80 11.25
N ASP A 115 12.32 0.29 12.37
CA ASP A 115 11.49 -0.20 13.49
C ASP A 115 11.19 0.86 14.58
N GLY A 116 11.67 2.09 14.40
CA GLY A 116 11.53 3.16 15.40
C GLY A 116 12.71 3.29 16.37
N SER A 117 13.60 2.31 16.45
CA SER A 117 14.66 2.20 17.48
C SER A 117 16.03 1.78 16.95
N SER A 118 16.07 1.02 15.87
CA SER A 118 17.24 0.45 15.21
C SER A 118 17.51 1.19 13.89
N GLY A 119 18.34 0.65 13.01
CA GLY A 119 18.55 1.24 11.68
C GLY A 119 17.43 0.87 10.72
N ILE A 120 17.74 0.79 9.44
CA ILE A 120 16.86 0.12 8.47
C ILE A 120 17.29 -1.34 8.42
N GLU A 121 16.34 -2.25 8.63
CA GLU A 121 16.57 -3.71 8.60
C GLU A 121 15.80 -4.39 7.47
N LEU A 122 16.16 -5.65 7.22
CA LEU A 122 15.40 -6.55 6.35
C LEU A 122 14.22 -7.15 7.14
N TRP A 123 13.03 -6.95 6.62
CA TRP A 123 11.78 -7.54 7.09
C TRP A 123 11.30 -8.62 6.13
N ALA A 124 10.58 -9.60 6.67
CA ALA A 124 9.97 -10.69 5.90
C ALA A 124 8.52 -10.87 6.38
N MET A 125 7.58 -10.77 5.44
CA MET A 125 6.17 -10.96 5.68
C MET A 125 5.67 -12.11 4.80
N MET A 126 5.15 -13.16 5.43
CA MET A 126 4.47 -14.21 4.69
C MET A 126 3.09 -13.71 4.27
N ILE A 127 2.78 -13.84 2.99
CA ILE A 127 1.48 -13.53 2.42
C ILE A 127 0.70 -14.84 2.39
N GLU A 128 -0.32 -14.95 3.23
CA GLU A 128 -1.20 -16.11 3.22
C GLU A 128 -2.05 -16.08 1.95
N HIS A 129 -1.91 -17.09 1.09
CA HIS A 129 -2.89 -17.33 0.03
C HIS A 129 -4.17 -17.90 0.66
N SER A 130 -5.29 -17.20 0.50
CA SER A 130 -6.60 -17.83 0.61
C SER A 130 -6.79 -18.75 -0.60
N ILE A 131 -6.68 -20.06 -0.40
CA ILE A 131 -7.13 -21.04 -1.41
C ILE A 131 -8.66 -20.96 -1.43
N THR A 132 -9.23 -20.21 -2.37
CA THR A 132 -10.65 -20.34 -2.70
C THR A 132 -10.81 -21.59 -3.56
N TYR A 133 -11.55 -22.58 -3.05
CA TYR A 133 -12.02 -23.69 -3.87
C TYR A 133 -13.23 -23.18 -4.67
N ASP A 134 -13.14 -23.26 -6.00
CA ASP A 134 -14.27 -23.04 -6.93
C ASP A 134 -15.43 -24.02 -6.69
#